data_AF-A0A1T5AUC1-F1
#
_entry.id   AF-A0A1T5AUC1-F1
#
_cell.length_a   1.000
_cell.length_b   1.000
_cell.length_c   1.000
_cell.angle_alpha   90.00
_cell.angle_beta   90.00
_cell.angle_gamma   90.00
#
_symmetry.space_group_name_H-M   'P 1'
#
loop_
_entity.id
_entity.type
_entity.pdbx_description
1 polymer ?
#
loop_
_entity_poly.entity_id
_entity_poly.type
_entity_poly.pdbx_seq_one_letter_code
_entity_poly.pdbx_strand_id
1 'polypeptide(L)'
;MLRRILSTALLGFVVLWVQGQQDLDPQTVQSNLRRLLETKLDAQGQKVDPASVKDKMLLVAFSGDPNDEALTMFRKTIPVVKTKVEGVAVIRVSHLPELTKATREAWQNSLGEYDHKLIQLLDNDNIEKFSAAKAFGVTEYPTSFLFDAQGKLIRKFTGKTLDSVMNIFAETSKLALSGNYQQEMNQLNDAFKQHSDFLSKATIAEKLAMIQVIRLDNPYQIQLKDKMYAELALDYIKANKIADAKGYLTNIDDLSIKFEALCALAQILKEKKQFKAGIEILQAAQDQILELSDAGLVKLDYLLAYSKLVEGYIQLLPLPGNEAAYIKYLQPIFTTAQFFPTDLHTLVNTSDDGVIHVVSPALESLLTYSYVMALCNTGRSAEIAPIWASYIHAEPEIQKRTQEVVGKFPKVKELAGKLSNIQPTGNESNYQILYKIMLRPDFDGKVRGLAGVNSTYILLDFWASWCGPCRASHPFLKEMYATYKDKGLEMVGVAAEHSKDMNMRLFTGKRAVREDGTPWVQLLEEEENKEQYFPYHCSGGSLVKKIIFDKSGKLYGIFEGKDKDGLKAKLAELMP
;
A
#
# COMPACT_ATOMS: atom_id res chain seq x y z
N MET A 1 6.91 -26.12 55.22
CA MET A 1 6.84 -26.98 54.02
C MET A 1 6.41 -26.24 52.74
N LEU A 2 6.45 -24.90 52.70
CA LEU A 2 6.17 -24.08 51.50
C LEU A 2 7.30 -23.07 51.19
N ARG A 3 8.53 -23.42 51.60
CA ARG A 3 9.77 -22.66 51.32
C ARG A 3 10.90 -23.55 50.77
N ARG A 4 10.57 -24.75 50.26
CA ARG A 4 11.53 -25.76 49.77
C ARG A 4 11.13 -26.43 48.43
N ILE A 5 10.21 -25.84 47.66
CA ILE A 5 9.84 -26.30 46.30
C ILE A 5 9.99 -25.16 45.26
N LEU A 6 10.97 -24.27 45.46
CA LEU A 6 11.32 -23.22 44.49
C LEU A 6 12.85 -23.02 44.44
N SER A 7 13.61 -24.11 44.36
CA SER A 7 15.08 -24.08 44.33
C SER A 7 15.73 -24.86 43.17
N THR A 8 15.03 -25.24 42.11
CA THR A 8 15.65 -25.95 40.97
C THR A 8 15.03 -25.68 39.59
N ALA A 9 14.33 -24.55 39.39
CA ALA A 9 13.83 -24.17 38.06
C ALA A 9 13.96 -22.67 37.70
N LEU A 10 14.57 -21.85 38.57
CA LEU A 10 14.62 -20.39 38.39
C LEU A 10 16.04 -19.81 38.25
N LEU A 11 17.04 -20.66 38.04
CA LEU A 11 18.43 -20.26 37.72
C LEU A 11 18.92 -20.79 36.36
N GLY A 12 18.06 -21.48 35.60
CA GLY A 12 18.40 -22.04 34.28
C GLY A 12 17.81 -21.29 33.07
N PHE A 13 16.97 -20.26 33.28
CA PHE A 13 16.28 -19.55 32.18
C PHE A 13 16.53 -18.04 32.13
N VAL A 14 17.28 -17.47 33.08
CA VAL A 14 17.76 -16.08 33.02
C VAL A 14 19.23 -16.01 32.56
N VAL A 15 19.85 -17.16 32.26
CA VAL A 15 21.27 -17.26 31.84
C VAL A 15 21.43 -17.66 30.36
N LEU A 16 20.35 -17.75 29.57
CA LEU A 16 20.41 -18.10 28.14
C LEU A 16 19.73 -17.10 27.21
N TRP A 17 19.81 -15.80 27.53
CA TRP A 17 19.66 -14.72 26.54
C TRP A 17 20.57 -13.51 26.85
N VAL A 18 21.78 -13.79 27.35
CA VAL A 18 22.90 -12.86 27.40
C VAL A 18 24.15 -13.64 27.00
N GLN A 19 24.28 -13.91 25.71
CA GLN A 19 25.57 -14.27 25.13
C GLN A 19 25.80 -13.40 23.90
N GLY A 20 26.69 -12.42 24.05
CA GLY A 20 27.45 -11.89 22.91
C GLY A 20 27.50 -10.38 22.68
N GLN A 21 27.08 -9.52 23.61
CA GLN A 21 27.44 -8.09 23.52
C GLN A 21 28.21 -7.67 24.77
N GLN A 22 29.54 -7.65 24.66
CA GLN A 22 30.32 -6.74 25.48
C GLN A 22 30.00 -5.33 24.96
N ASP A 23 29.19 -4.57 25.71
CA ASP A 23 29.12 -3.14 25.49
C ASP A 23 30.49 -2.55 25.82
N LEU A 24 31.30 -2.32 24.79
CA LEU A 24 32.57 -1.63 24.93
C LEU A 24 32.29 -0.25 25.50
N ASP A 25 33.04 0.14 26.54
CA ASP A 25 32.90 1.48 27.09
C ASP A 25 33.33 2.55 26.06
N PRO A 26 32.78 3.77 26.12
CA PRO A 26 33.06 4.80 25.13
C PRO A 26 34.54 5.17 24.98
N GLN A 27 35.34 5.09 26.05
CA GLN A 27 36.77 5.39 25.98
C GLN A 27 37.52 4.30 25.20
N THR A 28 37.17 3.04 25.42
CA THR A 28 37.69 1.91 24.64
C THR A 28 37.32 2.02 23.17
N VAL A 29 36.08 2.42 22.85
CA VAL A 29 35.65 2.65 21.46
C VAL A 29 36.49 3.75 20.80
N GLN A 30 36.66 4.90 21.45
CA GLN A 30 37.48 6.01 20.94
C GLN A 30 38.95 5.60 20.77
N SER A 31 39.51 4.85 21.71
CA SER A 31 40.86 4.30 21.63
C SER A 31 41.01 3.33 20.44
N ASN A 32 40.04 2.44 20.24
CA ASN A 32 40.02 1.49 19.13
C ASN A 32 39.87 2.19 17.77
N LEU A 33 39.02 3.21 17.67
CA LEU A 33 38.85 4.03 16.47
C LEU A 33 40.15 4.76 16.12
N ARG A 34 40.80 5.38 17.11
CA ARG A 34 42.07 6.05 16.90
C ARG A 34 43.14 5.08 16.38
N ARG A 35 43.28 3.91 17.02
CA ARG A 35 44.21 2.86 16.59
C ARG A 35 43.89 2.35 15.19
N LEU A 36 42.62 2.18 14.85
CA LEU A 36 42.18 1.80 13.51
C LEU A 36 42.68 2.82 12.46
N LEU A 37 42.46 4.11 12.69
CA LEU A 37 42.84 5.16 11.73
C LEU A 37 44.36 5.36 11.64
N GLU A 38 45.10 5.18 12.74
CA GLU A 38 46.56 5.38 12.79
C GLU A 38 47.36 4.18 12.21
N THR A 39 46.80 2.98 12.26
CA THR A 39 47.53 1.73 11.88
C THR A 39 47.27 1.25 10.46
N LYS A 40 46.19 1.73 9.83
CA LYS A 40 45.76 1.29 8.50
C LYS A 40 45.99 2.40 7.47
N LEU A 41 46.26 2.01 6.23
CA LEU A 41 46.21 2.92 5.10
C LEU A 41 44.81 2.86 4.46
N ASP A 42 44.37 3.98 3.91
CA ASP A 42 43.12 4.01 3.14
C ASP A 42 43.27 3.36 1.75
N ALA A 43 42.17 3.33 1.00
CA ALA A 43 42.15 2.76 -0.34
C ALA A 43 43.10 3.46 -1.33
N GLN A 44 43.55 4.69 -1.06
CA GLN A 44 44.52 5.43 -1.85
C GLN A 44 45.96 5.27 -1.35
N GLY A 45 46.17 4.47 -0.30
CA GLY A 45 47.48 4.26 0.33
C GLY A 45 47.93 5.42 1.23
N GLN A 46 47.00 6.28 1.65
CA GLN A 46 47.27 7.43 2.51
C GLN A 46 46.94 7.13 3.97
N LYS A 47 47.61 7.85 4.89
CA LYS A 47 47.26 7.81 6.31
C LYS A 47 46.00 8.62 6.54
N VAL A 48 45.09 8.10 7.37
CA VAL A 48 43.86 8.81 7.75
C VAL A 48 44.13 9.60 9.02
N ASP A 49 43.88 10.92 8.99
CA ASP A 49 43.98 11.77 10.18
C ASP A 49 42.80 11.47 11.15
N PRO A 50 43.06 11.01 12.39
CA PRO A 50 42.00 10.79 13.38
C PRO A 50 41.16 12.04 13.70
N ALA A 51 41.70 13.24 13.49
CA ALA A 51 40.96 14.48 13.69
C ALA A 51 39.78 14.64 12.69
N SER A 52 39.84 13.97 11.54
CA SER A 52 38.81 14.06 10.48
C SER A 52 37.42 13.52 10.89
N VAL A 53 37.38 12.69 11.93
CA VAL A 53 36.16 12.08 12.47
C VAL A 53 35.82 12.58 13.88
N LYS A 54 36.63 13.49 14.43
CA LYS A 54 36.42 14.06 15.76
C LYS A 54 35.09 14.83 15.80
N ASP A 55 34.38 14.71 16.92
CA ASP A 55 33.10 15.38 17.19
C ASP A 55 31.95 15.01 16.23
N LYS A 56 32.12 13.92 15.46
CA LYS A 56 31.09 13.37 14.56
C LYS A 56 30.52 12.08 15.11
N MET A 57 29.26 11.80 14.79
CA MET A 57 28.73 10.46 14.94
C MET A 57 29.48 9.50 14.01
N LEU A 58 29.64 8.25 14.43
CA LEU A 58 30.47 7.27 13.71
C LEU A 58 29.66 6.06 13.30
N LEU A 59 29.59 5.80 12.00
CA LEU A 59 29.11 4.54 11.46
C LEU A 59 30.31 3.70 11.05
N VAL A 60 30.63 2.66 11.82
CA VAL A 60 31.71 1.71 11.51
C VAL A 60 31.09 0.44 10.94
N ALA A 61 31.28 0.23 9.64
CA ALA A 61 30.69 -0.88 8.90
C ALA A 61 31.74 -1.93 8.56
N PHE A 62 31.61 -3.11 9.14
CA PHE A 62 32.44 -4.27 8.87
C PHE A 62 31.83 -5.11 7.76
N SER A 63 32.55 -5.24 6.64
CA SER A 63 32.14 -6.09 5.50
C SER A 63 33.12 -7.23 5.28
N GLY A 64 32.58 -8.40 4.93
CA GLY A 64 33.38 -9.54 4.46
C GLY A 64 33.90 -9.34 3.04
N ASP A 65 34.09 -10.43 2.32
CA ASP A 65 34.65 -10.44 0.96
C ASP A 65 33.94 -9.42 0.04
N PRO A 66 34.67 -8.48 -0.60
CA PRO A 66 34.14 -7.53 -1.57
C PRO A 66 33.61 -8.18 -2.86
N ASN A 67 33.71 -9.49 -3.04
CA ASN A 67 33.08 -10.22 -4.15
C ASN A 67 31.83 -11.02 -3.75
N ASP A 68 31.44 -11.04 -2.47
CA ASP A 68 30.19 -11.71 -2.05
C ASP A 68 28.96 -10.95 -2.60
N GLU A 69 28.21 -11.57 -3.52
CA GLU A 69 27.01 -11.00 -4.15
C GLU A 69 25.92 -10.65 -3.11
N ALA A 70 25.84 -11.40 -2.00
CA ALA A 70 24.87 -11.16 -0.94
C ALA A 70 25.15 -9.85 -0.16
N LEU A 71 26.32 -9.24 -0.35
CA LEU A 71 26.70 -7.94 0.22
C LEU A 71 26.49 -6.76 -0.74
N THR A 72 26.08 -7.00 -1.98
CA THR A 72 25.92 -5.96 -3.02
C THR A 72 24.96 -4.85 -2.61
N MET A 73 23.85 -5.20 -1.94
CA MET A 73 22.87 -4.23 -1.44
C MET A 73 23.46 -3.35 -0.34
N PHE A 74 24.20 -3.95 0.59
CA PHE A 74 24.89 -3.24 1.68
C PHE A 74 25.95 -2.26 1.15
N ARG A 75 26.67 -2.63 0.09
CA ARG A 75 27.66 -1.77 -0.59
C ARG A 75 27.02 -0.53 -1.23
N LYS A 76 25.79 -0.63 -1.75
CA LYS A 76 25.07 0.50 -2.35
C LYS A 76 24.51 1.48 -1.32
N THR A 77 24.19 1.03 -0.11
CA THR A 77 23.50 1.87 0.90
C THR A 77 24.44 2.66 1.82
N ILE A 78 25.59 2.10 2.21
CA ILE A 78 26.54 2.78 3.10
C ILE A 78 27.04 4.14 2.54
N PRO A 79 27.36 4.27 1.24
CA PRO A 79 27.71 5.56 0.66
C PRO A 79 26.58 6.59 0.72
N VAL A 80 25.32 6.16 0.61
CA VAL A 80 24.12 7.03 0.70
C VAL A 80 24.05 7.73 2.05
N VAL A 81 24.37 7.02 3.15
CA VAL A 81 24.40 7.59 4.51
C VAL A 81 25.38 8.76 4.59
N LYS A 82 26.62 8.62 4.09
CA LYS A 82 27.61 9.71 4.13
C LYS A 82 27.21 10.90 3.26
N THR A 83 26.57 10.66 2.11
CA THR A 83 26.18 11.73 1.18
C THR A 83 24.95 12.51 1.61
N LYS A 84 24.08 11.95 2.46
CA LYS A 84 22.79 12.55 2.83
C LYS A 84 22.68 13.00 4.29
N VAL A 85 23.61 12.58 5.15
CA VAL A 85 23.55 12.85 6.59
C VAL A 85 24.77 13.66 7.04
N GLU A 86 24.60 14.99 7.15
CA GLU A 86 25.64 15.87 7.70
C GLU A 86 25.94 15.53 9.17
N GLY A 87 27.22 15.58 9.56
CA GLY A 87 27.66 15.27 10.94
C GLY A 87 27.96 13.79 11.23
N VAL A 88 27.80 12.89 10.26
CA VAL A 88 28.17 11.46 10.38
C VAL A 88 29.43 11.16 9.58
N ALA A 89 30.44 10.59 10.24
CA ALA A 89 31.59 9.97 9.57
C ALA A 89 31.36 8.47 9.41
N VAL A 90 31.54 8.00 8.17
CA VAL A 90 31.35 6.59 7.80
C VAL A 90 32.72 5.98 7.52
N ILE A 91 33.05 4.94 8.30
CA ILE A 91 34.27 4.15 8.17
C ILE A 91 33.86 2.74 7.76
N ARG A 92 34.34 2.28 6.61
CA ARG A 92 34.13 0.91 6.15
C ARG A 92 35.41 0.12 6.34
N VAL A 93 35.29 -1.02 7.00
CA VAL A 93 36.37 -1.93 7.32
C VAL A 93 36.10 -3.26 6.62
N SER A 94 36.86 -3.56 5.58
CA SER A 94 36.70 -4.78 4.79
C SER A 94 37.70 -5.85 5.24
N HIS A 95 37.29 -7.12 5.22
CA HIS A 95 38.18 -8.26 5.46
C HIS A 95 38.29 -9.08 4.18
N LEU A 96 39.51 -9.23 3.64
CA LEU A 96 39.77 -10.11 2.48
C LEU A 96 40.18 -11.49 2.97
N PRO A 97 39.77 -12.58 2.29
CA PRO A 97 40.21 -13.94 2.62
C PRO A 97 41.74 -14.10 2.61
N GLU A 98 42.43 -13.42 1.67
CA GLU A 98 43.88 -13.37 1.58
C GLU A 98 44.33 -11.96 1.14
N LEU A 99 45.36 -11.40 1.78
CA LEU A 99 45.91 -10.08 1.45
C LEU A 99 47.16 -10.21 0.59
N THR A 100 46.97 -10.21 -0.73
CA THR A 100 48.03 -10.17 -1.75
C THR A 100 47.96 -8.84 -2.50
N LYS A 101 48.98 -8.55 -3.33
CA LYS A 101 48.94 -7.40 -4.23
C LYS A 101 47.71 -7.45 -5.15
N ALA A 102 47.42 -8.62 -5.71
CA ALA A 102 46.28 -8.81 -6.62
C ALA A 102 44.93 -8.63 -5.92
N THR A 103 44.74 -9.17 -4.72
CA THR A 103 43.47 -9.03 -3.99
C THR A 103 43.26 -7.61 -3.46
N ARG A 104 44.33 -6.89 -3.13
CA ARG A 104 44.28 -5.46 -2.80
C ARG A 104 43.87 -4.61 -4.01
N GLU A 105 44.47 -4.83 -5.17
CA GLU A 105 44.12 -4.14 -6.41
C GLU A 105 42.67 -4.44 -6.82
N ALA A 106 42.22 -5.69 -6.70
CA ALA A 106 40.83 -6.08 -6.96
C ALA A 106 39.85 -5.38 -5.99
N TRP A 107 40.19 -5.31 -4.70
CA TRP A 107 39.39 -4.56 -3.73
C TRP A 107 39.31 -3.07 -4.08
N GLN A 108 40.43 -2.43 -4.42
CA GLN A 108 40.46 -1.02 -4.84
C GLN A 108 39.59 -0.78 -6.09
N ASN A 109 39.67 -1.66 -7.09
CA ASN A 109 38.89 -1.59 -8.32
C ASN A 109 37.40 -1.88 -8.11
N SER A 110 37.02 -2.54 -7.00
CA SER A 110 35.63 -2.81 -6.64
C SER A 110 34.90 -1.61 -6.04
N LEU A 111 35.63 -0.56 -5.66
CA LEU A 111 35.06 0.66 -5.07
C LEU A 111 34.42 1.52 -6.16
N GLY A 112 33.13 1.80 -6.04
CA GLY A 112 32.39 2.62 -7.01
C GLY A 112 32.56 4.13 -6.77
N GLU A 113 31.93 4.94 -7.63
CA GLU A 113 32.00 6.41 -7.60
C GLU A 113 31.70 7.03 -6.20
N TYR A 114 30.75 6.43 -5.46
CA TYR A 114 30.36 6.90 -4.12
C TYR A 114 31.24 6.34 -2.99
N ASP A 115 31.99 5.27 -3.22
CA ASP A 115 32.87 4.65 -2.22
C ASP A 115 34.14 5.48 -1.96
N HIS A 116 34.59 6.28 -2.94
CA HIS A 116 35.74 7.19 -2.80
C HIS A 116 35.50 8.32 -1.80
N LYS A 117 34.24 8.58 -1.46
CA LYS A 117 33.89 9.56 -0.42
C LYS A 117 34.00 8.98 0.97
N LEU A 118 34.07 7.66 1.17
CA LEU A 118 34.12 6.99 2.48
C LEU A 118 35.57 6.79 2.98
N ILE A 119 35.76 6.63 4.29
CA ILE A 119 37.04 6.12 4.81
C ILE A 119 37.01 4.60 4.63
N GLN A 120 37.87 4.07 3.77
CA GLN A 120 37.89 2.66 3.37
C GLN A 120 39.18 2.01 3.87
N LEU A 121 39.06 1.04 4.78
CA LEU A 121 40.18 0.37 5.43
C LEU A 121 40.11 -1.15 5.26
N LEU A 122 41.26 -1.80 5.30
CA LEU A 122 41.38 -3.25 5.33
C LEU A 122 41.70 -3.75 6.74
N ASP A 123 40.86 -4.61 7.31
CA ASP A 123 41.07 -5.16 8.65
C ASP A 123 42.36 -5.98 8.73
N ASN A 124 42.65 -6.73 7.66
CA ASN A 124 43.80 -7.62 7.56
C ASN A 124 45.13 -6.91 7.20
N ASP A 125 45.12 -5.61 6.86
CA ASP A 125 46.33 -4.81 6.62
C ASP A 125 47.02 -4.45 7.95
N ASN A 126 48.28 -4.79 8.19
CA ASN A 126 48.93 -4.67 9.51
C ASN A 126 48.13 -5.31 10.67
N ILE A 127 47.52 -6.49 10.43
CA ILE A 127 46.67 -7.18 11.41
C ILE A 127 47.40 -7.51 12.72
N GLU A 128 48.72 -7.72 12.65
CA GLU A 128 49.60 -7.97 13.79
C GLU A 128 49.70 -6.78 14.75
N LYS A 129 49.49 -5.55 14.26
CA LYS A 129 49.44 -4.34 15.09
C LYS A 129 48.06 -4.11 15.70
N PHE A 130 47.01 -4.35 14.91
CA PHE A 130 45.63 -4.14 15.34
C PHE A 130 44.65 -4.91 14.46
N SER A 131 43.82 -5.77 15.05
CA SER A 131 42.63 -6.34 14.38
C SER A 131 41.40 -5.58 14.86
N ALA A 132 40.77 -4.84 13.97
CA ALA A 132 39.59 -4.05 14.26
C ALA A 132 38.38 -4.96 14.47
N ALA A 133 38.20 -5.98 13.63
CA ALA A 133 37.09 -6.92 13.81
C ALA A 133 37.10 -7.56 15.21
N LYS A 134 38.29 -7.97 15.70
CA LYS A 134 38.46 -8.48 17.05
C LYS A 134 38.22 -7.42 18.12
N ALA A 135 38.79 -6.22 17.94
CA ALA A 135 38.67 -5.12 18.90
C ALA A 135 37.23 -4.60 19.07
N PHE A 136 36.40 -4.69 18.03
CA PHE A 136 34.99 -4.30 18.04
C PHE A 136 34.02 -5.48 18.29
N GLY A 137 34.52 -6.70 18.50
CA GLY A 137 33.69 -7.87 18.78
C GLY A 137 32.81 -8.32 17.61
N VAL A 138 33.32 -8.24 16.38
CA VAL A 138 32.64 -8.69 15.16
C VAL A 138 32.76 -10.21 15.03
N THR A 139 31.63 -10.91 15.07
CA THR A 139 31.55 -12.37 14.97
C THR A 139 30.92 -12.86 13.66
N GLU A 140 30.27 -11.96 12.92
CA GLU A 140 29.63 -12.25 11.64
C GLU A 140 29.69 -11.03 10.71
N TYR A 141 29.66 -11.28 9.40
CA TYR A 141 29.62 -10.23 8.38
C TYR A 141 28.30 -10.27 7.60
N PRO A 142 27.69 -9.11 7.31
CA PRO A 142 28.10 -7.76 7.67
C PRO A 142 27.66 -7.41 9.10
N THR A 143 28.48 -6.60 9.79
CA THR A 143 28.13 -6.00 11.09
C THR A 143 28.42 -4.51 11.03
N SER A 144 27.47 -3.67 11.47
CA SER A 144 27.70 -2.22 11.61
C SER A 144 27.45 -1.75 13.02
N PHE A 145 28.21 -0.76 13.44
CA PHE A 145 28.02 -0.07 14.71
C PHE A 145 27.81 1.40 14.47
N LEU A 146 26.77 1.95 15.09
CA LEU A 146 26.54 3.39 15.15
C LEU A 146 26.93 3.87 16.55
N PHE A 147 27.86 4.83 16.61
CA PHE A 147 28.29 5.49 17.83
C PHE A 147 27.95 6.98 17.80
N ASP A 148 27.72 7.57 18.97
CA ASP A 148 27.67 9.03 19.11
C ASP A 148 29.07 9.65 19.05
N ALA A 149 29.14 10.99 19.07
CA ALA A 149 30.40 11.73 19.02
C ALA A 149 31.33 11.44 20.23
N GLN A 150 30.78 10.92 21.33
CA GLN A 150 31.51 10.57 22.54
C GLN A 150 31.97 9.11 22.54
N GLY A 151 31.59 8.31 21.52
CA GLY A 151 31.97 6.90 21.37
C GLY A 151 31.00 5.93 22.05
N LYS A 152 29.84 6.39 22.54
CA LYS A 152 28.82 5.50 23.10
C LYS A 152 28.13 4.73 21.98
N LEU A 153 27.97 3.42 22.17
CA LEU A 153 27.21 2.59 21.24
C LEU A 153 25.73 3.01 21.26
N ILE A 154 25.23 3.41 20.10
CA ILE A 154 23.82 3.70 19.87
C ILE A 154 23.10 2.42 19.43
N ARG A 155 23.63 1.75 18.40
CA ARG A 155 23.06 0.50 17.90
C ARG A 155 24.08 -0.36 17.14
N LYS A 156 23.92 -1.67 17.25
CA LYS A 156 24.59 -2.69 16.44
C LYS A 156 23.60 -3.26 15.42
N PHE A 157 24.02 -3.37 14.17
CA PHE A 157 23.25 -3.94 13.07
C PHE A 157 23.96 -5.19 12.57
N THR A 158 23.24 -6.30 12.45
CA THR A 158 23.76 -7.55 11.89
C THR A 158 22.82 -8.10 10.81
N GLY A 159 23.38 -8.87 9.88
CA GLY A 159 22.62 -9.59 8.86
C GLY A 159 22.59 -8.94 7.47
N LYS A 160 22.21 -9.75 6.47
CA LYS A 160 22.25 -9.41 5.04
C LYS A 160 20.90 -8.93 4.46
N THR A 161 19.89 -8.68 5.29
CA THR A 161 18.52 -8.39 4.83
C THR A 161 18.29 -6.91 4.51
N LEU A 162 17.34 -6.64 3.62
CA LEU A 162 16.90 -5.28 3.28
C LEU A 162 16.44 -4.49 4.53
N ASP A 163 15.83 -5.16 5.50
CA ASP A 163 15.40 -4.56 6.77
C ASP A 163 16.59 -4.04 7.59
N SER A 164 17.68 -4.80 7.69
CA SER A 164 18.89 -4.35 8.39
C SER A 164 19.50 -3.12 7.72
N VAL A 165 19.47 -3.07 6.39
CA VAL A 165 19.99 -1.97 5.57
C VAL A 165 19.13 -0.71 5.70
N MET A 166 17.80 -0.83 5.66
CA MET A 166 16.87 0.29 5.84
C MET A 166 16.88 0.83 7.28
N ASN A 167 17.07 -0.03 8.28
CA ASN A 167 17.20 0.38 9.68
C ASN A 167 18.46 1.22 9.95
N ILE A 168 19.59 0.90 9.33
CA ILE A 168 20.83 1.71 9.41
C ILE A 168 20.56 3.12 8.91
N PHE A 169 19.94 3.24 7.72
CA PHE A 169 19.64 4.53 7.12
C PHE A 169 18.60 5.31 7.93
N ALA A 170 17.52 4.67 8.38
CA ALA A 170 16.48 5.31 9.18
C ALA A 170 17.00 5.86 10.52
N GLU A 171 17.84 5.10 11.24
CA GLU A 171 18.35 5.54 12.54
C GLU A 171 19.46 6.57 12.46
N THR A 172 20.41 6.41 11.53
CA THR A 172 21.47 7.40 11.31
C THR A 172 20.89 8.75 10.90
N SER A 173 19.88 8.76 10.02
CA SER A 173 19.14 9.96 9.63
C SER A 173 18.36 10.57 10.80
N LYS A 174 17.76 9.75 11.68
CA LYS A 174 17.02 10.22 12.86
C LYS A 174 17.91 10.92 13.89
N LEU A 175 19.13 10.45 14.09
CA LEU A 175 20.00 10.93 15.18
C LEU A 175 20.91 12.10 14.80
N ALA A 176 21.22 12.26 13.51
CA ALA A 176 22.02 13.38 13.02
C ALA A 176 21.26 14.71 12.95
N LEU A 177 19.93 14.66 13.12
CA LEU A 177 19.08 15.85 13.16
C LEU A 177 19.01 16.33 14.61
N SER A 178 19.55 17.52 14.87
CA SER A 178 19.72 18.09 16.22
C SER A 178 18.41 18.15 17.03
N GLY A 179 18.54 18.17 18.37
CA GLY A 179 17.45 17.96 19.33
C GLY A 179 16.21 18.86 19.22
N ASN A 180 16.28 20.03 18.59
CA ASN A 180 15.09 20.84 18.32
C ASN A 180 14.28 20.33 17.13
N TYR A 181 14.95 19.80 16.10
CA TYR A 181 14.29 19.32 14.89
C TYR A 181 13.54 18.00 15.10
N GLN A 182 14.06 17.09 15.93
CA GLN A 182 13.33 15.87 16.29
C GLN A 182 12.03 16.20 17.05
N GLN A 183 12.07 17.23 17.89
CA GLN A 183 10.91 17.69 18.65
C GLN A 183 9.92 18.45 17.75
N GLU A 184 10.41 19.31 16.86
CA GLU A 184 9.60 20.00 15.83
C GLU A 184 9.00 19.01 14.83
N MET A 185 9.75 18.02 14.33
CA MET A 185 9.25 17.00 13.41
C MET A 185 8.36 15.97 14.08
N ASN A 186 8.57 15.63 15.35
CA ASN A 186 7.62 14.81 16.08
C ASN A 186 6.34 15.61 16.35
N GLN A 187 6.42 16.89 16.70
CA GLN A 187 5.25 17.78 16.79
C GLN A 187 4.56 17.97 15.44
N LEU A 188 5.31 18.08 14.34
CA LEU A 188 4.77 18.20 12.99
C LEU A 188 4.12 16.89 12.57
N ASN A 189 4.77 15.74 12.79
CA ASN A 189 4.25 14.40 12.48
C ASN A 189 3.06 14.03 13.36
N ASP A 190 3.05 14.42 14.64
CA ASP A 190 1.93 14.23 15.56
C ASP A 190 0.78 15.18 15.21
N ALA A 191 1.07 16.43 14.82
CA ALA A 191 0.08 17.35 14.26
C ALA A 191 -0.49 16.81 12.94
N PHE A 192 0.32 16.24 12.05
CA PHE A 192 -0.12 15.62 10.79
C PHE A 192 -0.95 14.35 11.00
N LYS A 193 -0.58 13.52 11.98
CA LYS A 193 -1.34 12.32 12.34
C LYS A 193 -2.67 12.65 13.02
N GLN A 194 -2.74 13.77 13.74
CA GLN A 194 -3.95 14.19 14.47
C GLN A 194 -4.83 15.17 13.69
N HIS A 195 -4.29 15.86 12.68
CA HIS A 195 -4.97 16.92 11.92
C HIS A 195 -4.74 16.71 10.41
N SER A 196 -5.56 15.88 9.76
CA SER A 196 -5.65 15.84 8.28
C SER A 196 -5.90 17.23 7.67
N ASP A 197 -6.51 18.13 8.45
CA ASP A 197 -6.79 19.54 8.20
C ASP A 197 -5.57 20.47 8.15
N PHE A 198 -4.37 20.04 8.58
CA PHE A 198 -3.24 20.97 8.68
C PHE A 198 -2.82 21.50 7.30
N LEU A 199 -2.71 20.63 6.29
CA LEU A 199 -2.30 21.05 4.95
C LEU A 199 -3.32 21.99 4.33
N SER A 200 -4.62 21.75 4.48
CA SER A 200 -5.65 22.61 3.91
C SER A 200 -5.70 24.01 4.53
N LYS A 201 -5.17 24.17 5.76
CA LYS A 201 -5.10 25.44 6.49
C LYS A 201 -3.77 26.19 6.33
N ALA A 202 -2.69 25.49 5.96
CA ALA A 202 -1.39 26.10 5.72
C ALA A 202 -1.43 27.04 4.49
N THR A 203 -0.71 28.15 4.58
CA THR A 203 -0.55 29.09 3.47
C THR A 203 0.32 28.51 2.35
N ILE A 204 0.21 29.06 1.14
CA ILE A 204 1.08 28.69 0.01
C ILE A 204 2.57 28.82 0.38
N ALA A 205 2.95 29.89 1.09
CA ALA A 205 4.33 30.14 1.48
C ALA A 205 4.86 29.07 2.46
N GLU A 206 4.04 28.68 3.44
CA GLU A 206 4.38 27.61 4.39
C GLU A 206 4.52 26.26 3.66
N LYS A 207 3.58 25.92 2.77
CA LYS A 207 3.65 24.69 1.95
C LYS A 207 4.93 24.63 1.11
N LEU A 208 5.31 25.75 0.48
CA LEU A 208 6.53 25.81 -0.34
C LEU A 208 7.80 25.68 0.50
N ALA A 209 7.87 26.36 1.66
CA ALA A 209 9.00 26.23 2.58
C ALA A 209 9.14 24.79 3.08
N MET A 210 8.01 24.15 3.40
CA MET A 210 7.98 22.76 3.87
C MET A 210 8.44 21.76 2.79
N ILE A 211 8.05 21.93 1.51
CA ILE A 211 8.55 21.07 0.42
C ILE A 211 10.06 21.16 0.27
N GLN A 212 10.66 22.33 0.47
CA GLN A 212 12.11 22.53 0.36
C GLN A 212 12.90 21.79 1.45
N VAL A 213 12.27 21.52 2.60
CA VAL A 213 12.92 20.86 3.74
C VAL A 213 12.57 19.37 3.86
N ILE A 214 11.56 18.88 3.15
CA ILE A 214 11.23 17.44 3.13
C ILE A 214 12.35 16.66 2.46
N ARG A 215 13.02 15.80 3.23
CA ARG A 215 13.96 14.83 2.69
C ARG A 215 13.21 13.60 2.18
N LEU A 216 13.52 13.13 0.97
CA LEU A 216 12.88 11.98 0.33
C LEU A 216 13.55 10.67 0.74
N ASP A 217 13.60 10.46 2.06
CA ASP A 217 14.42 9.41 2.67
C ASP A 217 13.57 8.18 3.09
N ASN A 218 12.24 8.30 3.09
CA ASN A 218 11.34 7.17 3.26
C ASN A 218 10.01 7.33 2.49
N PRO A 219 9.27 6.22 2.27
CA PRO A 219 8.01 6.24 1.50
C PRO A 219 6.94 7.18 2.08
N TYR A 220 6.89 7.36 3.39
CA TYR A 220 5.93 8.27 4.03
C TYR A 220 6.23 9.74 3.70
N GLN A 221 7.51 10.14 3.67
CA GLN A 221 7.91 11.49 3.28
C GLN A 221 7.67 11.77 1.80
N ILE A 222 7.83 10.75 0.94
CA ILE A 222 7.48 10.84 -0.48
C ILE A 222 5.98 11.10 -0.64
N GLN A 223 5.14 10.31 0.03
CA GLN A 223 3.68 10.51 0.04
C GLN A 223 3.27 11.86 0.63
N LEU A 224 3.98 12.35 1.66
CA LEU A 224 3.71 13.67 2.24
C LEU A 224 4.01 14.79 1.24
N LYS A 225 5.14 14.73 0.53
CA LYS A 225 5.48 15.68 -0.53
C LYS A 225 4.41 15.69 -1.62
N ASP A 226 3.94 14.51 -2.04
CA ASP A 226 2.88 14.35 -3.03
C ASP A 226 1.57 14.98 -2.58
N LYS A 227 1.16 14.78 -1.32
CA LYS A 227 -0.02 15.45 -0.73
C LYS A 227 0.12 16.97 -0.70
N MET A 228 1.32 17.48 -0.46
CA MET A 228 1.58 18.91 -0.47
C MET A 228 1.52 19.52 -1.88
N TYR A 229 2.03 18.81 -2.88
CA TYR A 229 1.86 19.21 -4.28
C TYR A 229 0.39 19.20 -4.71
N ALA A 230 -0.39 18.21 -4.26
CA ALA A 230 -1.84 18.18 -4.47
C ALA A 230 -2.52 19.45 -3.90
N GLU A 231 -2.24 19.78 -2.64
CA GLU A 231 -2.79 20.96 -1.96
C GLU A 231 -2.38 22.28 -2.62
N LEU A 232 -1.11 22.40 -3.04
CA LEU A 232 -0.65 23.55 -3.80
C LEU A 232 -1.38 23.67 -5.14
N ALA A 233 -1.59 22.57 -5.86
CA ALA A 233 -2.35 22.61 -7.11
C ALA A 233 -3.77 23.16 -6.89
N LEU A 234 -4.45 22.74 -5.81
CA LEU A 234 -5.78 23.24 -5.45
C LEU A 234 -5.77 24.73 -5.10
N ASP A 235 -4.79 25.20 -4.32
CA ASP A 235 -4.66 26.62 -3.94
C ASP A 235 -4.42 27.51 -5.15
N TYR A 236 -3.54 27.09 -6.06
CA TYR A 236 -3.24 27.85 -7.28
C TYR A 236 -4.43 27.88 -8.23
N ILE A 237 -5.22 26.81 -8.33
CA ILE A 237 -6.50 26.83 -9.08
C ILE A 237 -7.50 27.78 -8.45
N LYS A 238 -7.66 27.77 -7.12
CA LYS A 238 -8.51 28.72 -6.40
C LYS A 238 -8.09 30.17 -6.69
N ALA A 239 -6.78 30.42 -6.78
CA ALA A 239 -6.18 31.69 -7.16
C ALA A 239 -6.17 32.01 -8.67
N ASN A 240 -6.83 31.18 -9.50
CA ASN A 240 -6.93 31.33 -10.95
C ASN A 240 -5.58 31.24 -11.71
N LYS A 241 -4.60 30.54 -11.13
CA LYS A 241 -3.26 30.30 -11.67
C LYS A 241 -3.14 28.87 -12.21
N ILE A 242 -3.82 28.63 -13.33
CA ILE A 242 -3.99 27.29 -13.90
C ILE A 242 -2.67 26.65 -14.34
N ALA A 243 -1.74 27.42 -14.90
CA ALA A 243 -0.44 26.90 -15.36
C ALA A 243 0.41 26.39 -14.20
N ASP A 244 0.46 27.14 -13.09
CA ASP A 244 1.20 26.75 -11.88
C ASP A 244 0.60 25.46 -11.27
N ALA A 245 -0.72 25.37 -11.21
CA ALA A 245 -1.40 24.18 -10.71
C ALA A 245 -1.10 22.93 -11.56
N LYS A 246 -1.08 23.06 -12.90
CA LYS A 246 -0.64 21.97 -13.80
C LYS A 246 0.79 21.54 -13.46
N GLY A 247 1.70 22.48 -13.20
CA GLY A 247 3.09 22.20 -12.82
C GLY A 247 3.22 21.45 -11.49
N TYR A 248 2.37 21.72 -10.50
CA TYR A 248 2.40 20.96 -9.25
C TYR A 248 1.84 19.55 -9.41
N LEU A 249 0.78 19.37 -10.20
CA LEU A 249 0.22 18.03 -10.49
C LEU A 249 1.22 17.11 -11.20
N THR A 250 2.13 17.65 -12.01
CA THR A 250 3.17 16.86 -12.68
C THR A 250 4.25 16.34 -11.72
N ASN A 251 4.37 16.92 -10.52
CA ASN A 251 5.37 16.53 -9.52
C ASN A 251 4.85 15.48 -8.50
N ILE A 252 3.60 15.03 -8.66
CA ILE A 252 2.98 14.02 -7.81
C ILE A 252 3.31 12.64 -8.38
N ASP A 253 4.10 11.87 -7.63
CA ASP A 253 4.53 10.53 -8.03
C ASP A 253 3.47 9.46 -7.69
N ASP A 254 2.82 9.59 -6.52
CA ASP A 254 1.72 8.72 -6.09
C ASP A 254 0.44 8.99 -6.90
N LEU A 255 0.07 8.03 -7.75
CA LEU A 255 -1.09 8.12 -8.62
C LEU A 255 -2.42 8.28 -7.86
N SER A 256 -2.56 7.69 -6.67
CA SER A 256 -3.80 7.82 -5.87
C SER A 256 -3.99 9.28 -5.44
N ILE A 257 -2.94 9.87 -4.87
CA ILE A 257 -2.93 11.28 -4.46
C ILE A 257 -3.16 12.20 -5.66
N LYS A 258 -2.54 11.88 -6.81
CA LYS A 258 -2.70 12.64 -8.05
C LYS A 258 -4.16 12.63 -8.54
N PHE A 259 -4.83 11.47 -8.50
CA PHE A 259 -6.23 11.36 -8.91
C PHE A 259 -7.18 12.10 -7.97
N GLU A 260 -6.98 11.99 -6.65
CA GLU A 260 -7.75 12.77 -5.67
C GLU A 260 -7.63 14.28 -5.92
N ALA A 261 -6.41 14.77 -6.17
CA ALA A 261 -6.16 16.17 -6.48
C ALA A 261 -6.87 16.62 -7.76
N LEU A 262 -6.83 15.80 -8.82
CA LEU A 262 -7.49 16.08 -10.09
C LEU A 262 -9.03 16.12 -9.95
N CYS A 263 -9.62 15.21 -9.16
CA CYS A 263 -11.06 15.22 -8.87
C CYS A 263 -11.47 16.50 -8.13
N ALA A 264 -10.74 16.88 -7.08
CA ALA A 264 -11.01 18.12 -6.34
C ALA A 264 -10.87 19.36 -7.23
N LEU A 265 -9.87 19.37 -8.11
CA LEU A 265 -9.66 20.44 -9.08
C LEU A 265 -10.82 20.55 -10.09
N ALA A 266 -11.31 19.42 -10.59
CA ALA A 266 -12.46 19.38 -11.50
C ALA A 266 -13.67 20.10 -10.91
N GLN A 267 -13.95 19.83 -9.63
CA GLN A 267 -15.04 20.46 -8.90
C GLN A 267 -14.85 21.99 -8.77
N ILE A 268 -13.66 22.45 -8.41
CA ILE A 268 -13.37 23.90 -8.30
C ILE A 268 -13.53 24.61 -9.65
N LEU A 269 -13.05 23.99 -10.74
CA LEU A 269 -13.17 24.57 -12.09
C LEU A 269 -14.62 24.60 -12.59
N LYS A 270 -15.42 23.59 -12.23
CA LYS A 270 -16.87 23.55 -12.49
C LYS A 270 -17.57 24.74 -11.82
N GLU A 271 -17.32 24.95 -10.52
CA GLU A 271 -17.89 26.04 -9.73
C GLU A 271 -17.51 27.42 -10.29
N LYS A 272 -16.25 27.56 -10.74
CA LYS A 272 -15.76 28.77 -11.40
C LYS A 272 -16.20 28.92 -12.87
N LYS A 273 -16.96 27.96 -13.42
CA LYS A 273 -17.38 27.90 -14.83
C LYS A 273 -16.21 27.91 -15.83
N GLN A 274 -15.06 27.36 -15.43
CA GLN A 274 -13.84 27.29 -16.23
C GLN A 274 -13.71 25.96 -16.98
N PHE A 275 -14.75 25.60 -17.73
CA PHE A 275 -14.90 24.28 -18.36
C PHE A 275 -13.74 23.91 -19.28
N LYS A 276 -13.29 24.83 -20.14
CA LYS A 276 -12.20 24.57 -21.09
C LYS A 276 -10.91 24.13 -20.38
N ALA A 277 -10.52 24.85 -19.33
CA ALA A 277 -9.30 24.53 -18.57
C ALA A 277 -9.42 23.19 -17.85
N GLY A 278 -10.60 22.88 -17.29
CA GLY A 278 -10.83 21.61 -16.60
C GLY A 278 -10.85 20.42 -17.55
N ILE A 279 -11.48 20.56 -18.72
CA ILE A 279 -11.44 19.56 -19.80
C ILE A 279 -9.99 19.27 -20.19
N GLU A 280 -9.18 20.30 -20.46
CA GLU A 280 -7.77 20.10 -20.85
C GLU A 280 -6.94 19.38 -19.79
N ILE A 281 -7.10 19.74 -18.50
CA ILE A 281 -6.35 19.12 -17.38
C ILE A 281 -6.71 17.66 -17.22
N LEU A 282 -8.02 17.36 -17.18
CA LEU A 282 -8.50 16.01 -16.92
C LEU A 282 -8.31 15.09 -18.11
N GLN A 283 -8.45 15.61 -19.34
CA GLN A 283 -8.19 14.84 -20.55
C GLN A 283 -6.75 14.33 -20.59
N ALA A 284 -5.76 15.20 -20.32
CA ALA A 284 -4.36 14.80 -20.29
C ALA A 284 -4.08 13.71 -19.24
N ALA A 285 -4.72 13.80 -18.08
CA ALA A 285 -4.61 12.78 -17.05
C ALA A 285 -5.25 11.45 -17.48
N GLN A 286 -6.41 11.48 -18.13
CA GLN A 286 -7.08 10.28 -18.62
C GLN A 286 -6.32 9.58 -19.74
N ASP A 287 -5.75 10.35 -20.67
CA ASP A 287 -4.91 9.83 -21.75
C ASP A 287 -3.68 9.10 -21.18
N GLN A 288 -3.01 9.70 -20.19
CA GLN A 288 -1.89 9.07 -19.49
C GLN A 288 -2.28 7.75 -18.82
N ILE A 289 -3.46 7.67 -18.20
CA ILE A 289 -3.94 6.45 -17.55
C ILE A 289 -4.26 5.37 -18.58
N LEU A 290 -4.87 5.75 -19.70
CA LEU A 290 -5.22 4.80 -20.76
C LEU A 290 -3.96 4.17 -21.37
N GLU A 291 -2.91 4.96 -21.59
CA GLU A 291 -1.59 4.45 -22.03
C GLU A 291 -1.00 3.45 -21.03
N LEU A 292 -1.10 3.72 -19.73
CA LEU A 292 -0.66 2.78 -18.68
C LEU A 292 -1.53 1.51 -18.65
N SER A 293 -2.82 1.63 -18.99
CA SER A 293 -3.75 0.50 -19.05
C SER A 293 -3.40 -0.45 -20.20
N ASP A 294 -3.09 0.09 -21.38
CA ASP A 294 -2.70 -0.69 -22.56
C ASP A 294 -1.36 -1.43 -22.35
N ALA A 295 -0.47 -0.87 -21.51
CA ALA A 295 0.73 -1.55 -21.03
C ALA A 295 0.45 -2.69 -20.02
N GLY A 296 -0.81 -2.96 -19.68
CA GLY A 296 -1.23 -3.98 -18.72
C GLY A 296 -0.92 -3.63 -17.26
N LEU A 297 -0.58 -2.37 -16.97
CA LEU A 297 -0.18 -1.87 -15.64
C LEU A 297 -1.39 -1.42 -14.81
N VAL A 298 -2.48 -0.95 -15.44
CA VAL A 298 -3.72 -0.59 -14.74
C VAL A 298 -4.53 -1.85 -14.45
N LYS A 299 -4.03 -2.69 -13.54
CA LYS A 299 -4.77 -3.85 -13.02
C LYS A 299 -5.43 -3.47 -11.70
N LEU A 300 -6.70 -3.07 -11.78
CA LEU A 300 -7.67 -2.96 -10.67
C LEU A 300 -7.41 -1.95 -9.53
N ASP A 301 -6.16 -1.70 -9.10
CA ASP A 301 -5.85 -0.87 -7.92
C ASP A 301 -6.24 0.61 -8.10
N TYR A 302 -6.30 1.07 -9.35
CA TYR A 302 -6.67 2.45 -9.71
C TYR A 302 -8.06 2.56 -10.33
N LEU A 303 -8.82 1.47 -10.44
CA LEU A 303 -10.08 1.46 -11.20
C LEU A 303 -11.13 2.41 -10.62
N LEU A 304 -11.26 2.44 -9.28
CA LEU A 304 -12.15 3.37 -8.61
C LEU A 304 -11.71 4.83 -8.79
N ALA A 305 -10.41 5.10 -8.65
CA ALA A 305 -9.86 6.44 -8.80
C ALA A 305 -9.99 6.95 -10.25
N TYR A 306 -9.78 6.07 -11.23
CA TYR A 306 -10.03 6.36 -12.63
C TYR A 306 -11.53 6.63 -12.89
N SER A 307 -12.43 5.83 -12.31
CA SER A 307 -13.88 6.08 -12.40
C SER A 307 -14.25 7.46 -11.86
N LYS A 308 -13.70 7.87 -10.71
CA LYS A 308 -13.91 9.22 -10.12
C LYS A 308 -13.35 10.34 -11.02
N LEU A 309 -12.21 10.11 -11.64
CA LEU A 309 -11.61 11.07 -12.57
C LEU A 309 -12.47 11.23 -13.84
N VAL A 310 -12.96 10.12 -14.39
CA VAL A 310 -13.84 10.11 -15.57
C VAL A 310 -15.17 10.80 -15.25
N GLU A 311 -15.72 10.57 -14.06
CA GLU A 311 -16.89 11.31 -13.58
C GLU A 311 -16.66 12.82 -13.53
N GLY A 312 -15.56 13.27 -12.91
CA GLY A 312 -15.21 14.69 -12.86
C GLY A 312 -15.08 15.34 -14.24
N TYR A 313 -14.52 14.61 -15.22
CA TYR A 313 -14.40 15.09 -16.60
C TYR A 313 -15.73 15.16 -17.33
N ILE A 314 -16.55 14.11 -17.21
CA ILE A 314 -17.88 14.06 -17.81
C ILE A 314 -18.77 15.17 -17.26
N GLN A 315 -18.65 15.53 -15.98
CA GLN A 315 -19.38 16.66 -15.40
C GLN A 315 -18.99 18.03 -15.99
N LEU A 316 -17.83 18.14 -16.63
CA LEU A 316 -17.36 19.34 -17.33
C LEU A 316 -17.64 19.31 -18.83
N LEU A 317 -17.94 18.14 -19.39
CA LEU A 317 -18.09 17.92 -20.82
C LEU A 317 -19.58 17.81 -21.19
N PRO A 318 -20.16 18.76 -21.93
CA PRO A 318 -21.59 18.69 -22.25
C PRO A 318 -21.89 17.59 -23.28
N LEU A 319 -23.02 16.90 -23.11
CA LEU A 319 -23.71 16.19 -24.18
C LEU A 319 -24.93 17.01 -24.62
N PRO A 320 -25.25 17.10 -25.93
CA PRO A 320 -24.71 16.33 -27.08
C PRO A 320 -23.44 16.91 -27.73
N GLY A 321 -22.74 16.10 -28.55
CA GLY A 321 -21.59 16.52 -29.37
C GLY A 321 -20.21 16.02 -28.92
N ASN A 322 -20.15 15.28 -27.82
CA ASN A 322 -18.92 14.72 -27.23
C ASN A 322 -18.98 13.20 -27.03
N GLU A 323 -19.88 12.51 -27.75
CA GLU A 323 -20.17 11.08 -27.58
C GLU A 323 -18.92 10.19 -27.68
N ALA A 324 -18.01 10.51 -28.61
CA ALA A 324 -16.78 9.76 -28.81
C ALA A 324 -15.87 9.81 -27.57
N ALA A 325 -15.80 10.94 -26.88
CA ALA A 325 -15.01 11.09 -25.66
C ALA A 325 -15.61 10.28 -24.51
N TYR A 326 -16.93 10.35 -24.33
CA TYR A 326 -17.63 9.52 -23.34
C TYR A 326 -17.34 8.04 -23.54
N ILE A 327 -17.50 7.56 -24.78
CA ILE A 327 -17.24 6.16 -25.13
C ILE A 327 -15.78 5.79 -24.86
N LYS A 328 -14.82 6.61 -25.30
CA LYS A 328 -13.38 6.36 -25.15
C LYS A 328 -12.99 6.09 -23.69
N TYR A 329 -13.50 6.88 -22.75
CA TYR A 329 -13.08 6.78 -21.35
C TYR A 329 -13.97 5.88 -20.48
N LEU A 330 -15.24 5.70 -20.83
CA LEU A 330 -16.15 4.83 -20.08
C LEU A 330 -16.05 3.36 -20.48
N GLN A 331 -15.78 3.06 -21.76
CA GLN A 331 -15.72 1.69 -22.26
C GLN A 331 -14.64 0.83 -21.57
N PRO A 332 -13.41 1.32 -21.29
CA PRO A 332 -12.40 0.53 -20.58
C PRO A 332 -12.83 0.18 -19.14
N ILE A 333 -13.45 1.12 -18.42
CA ILE A 333 -13.99 0.89 -17.08
C ILE A 333 -15.04 -0.22 -17.14
N PHE A 334 -16.01 -0.06 -18.04
CA PHE A 334 -17.08 -1.03 -18.19
C PHE A 334 -16.57 -2.39 -18.67
N THR A 335 -15.62 -2.45 -19.59
CA THR A 335 -15.06 -3.73 -20.05
C THR A 335 -14.33 -4.46 -18.91
N THR A 336 -13.65 -3.71 -18.04
CA THR A 336 -12.87 -4.25 -16.92
C THR A 336 -13.76 -4.69 -15.76
N ALA A 337 -14.70 -3.85 -15.32
CA ALA A 337 -15.54 -4.11 -14.14
C ALA A 337 -16.92 -4.65 -14.48
N GLN A 338 -17.42 -4.47 -15.70
CA GLN A 338 -18.82 -4.67 -16.11
C GLN A 338 -19.83 -3.80 -15.33
N PHE A 339 -19.34 -2.74 -14.67
CA PHE A 339 -20.11 -1.69 -13.99
C PHE A 339 -19.24 -0.44 -13.81
N PHE A 340 -19.82 0.67 -13.35
CA PHE A 340 -19.10 1.91 -13.02
C PHE A 340 -18.99 2.08 -11.49
N PRO A 341 -17.78 1.99 -10.89
CA PRO A 341 -17.59 2.09 -9.44
C PRO A 341 -18.19 3.35 -8.78
N THR A 342 -18.15 4.50 -9.47
CA THR A 342 -18.69 5.77 -8.97
C THR A 342 -20.20 5.77 -8.83
N ASP A 343 -20.93 5.13 -9.75
CA ASP A 343 -22.40 5.08 -9.70
C ASP A 343 -22.89 4.46 -8.40
N LEU A 344 -22.12 3.53 -7.85
CA LEU A 344 -22.44 2.81 -6.62
C LEU A 344 -22.04 3.60 -5.38
N HIS A 345 -20.95 4.37 -5.47
CA HIS A 345 -20.60 5.35 -4.46
C HIS A 345 -21.69 6.43 -4.33
N THR A 346 -22.32 6.83 -5.44
CA THR A 346 -23.41 7.82 -5.46
C THR A 346 -24.74 7.23 -4.96
N LEU A 347 -24.95 5.92 -5.12
CA LEU A 347 -26.11 5.19 -4.58
C LEU A 347 -26.04 4.98 -3.06
N VAL A 348 -24.85 5.08 -2.47
CA VAL A 348 -24.58 4.82 -1.05
C VAL A 348 -24.04 6.10 -0.42
N ASN A 349 -24.92 6.94 0.13
CA ASN A 349 -24.48 8.13 0.85
C ASN A 349 -24.28 7.79 2.33
N THR A 350 -23.13 8.13 2.88
CA THR A 350 -22.86 7.96 4.32
C THR A 350 -22.96 9.34 4.93
N SER A 351 -23.93 9.58 5.81
CA SER A 351 -23.97 10.83 6.57
C SER A 351 -22.80 10.91 7.56
N ASP A 352 -22.50 12.11 8.03
CA ASP A 352 -21.37 12.38 8.96
C ASP A 352 -21.46 11.59 10.29
N ASP A 353 -22.61 10.99 10.58
CA ASP A 353 -22.87 10.11 11.73
C ASP A 353 -22.65 8.61 11.44
N GLY A 354 -22.17 8.26 10.24
CA GLY A 354 -21.90 6.87 9.85
C GLY A 354 -23.14 6.10 9.38
N VAL A 355 -24.31 6.74 9.29
CA VAL A 355 -25.53 6.11 8.80
C VAL A 355 -25.54 6.10 7.27
N ILE A 356 -25.73 4.91 6.68
CA ILE A 356 -25.85 4.77 5.23
C ILE A 356 -27.29 5.05 4.81
N HIS A 357 -27.49 6.11 4.05
CA HIS A 357 -28.70 6.33 3.29
C HIS A 357 -28.50 5.81 1.87
N VAL A 358 -29.34 4.86 1.44
CA VAL A 358 -29.51 4.59 0.02
C VAL A 358 -30.20 5.81 -0.57
N VAL A 359 -29.47 6.58 -1.36
CA VAL A 359 -30.03 7.72 -2.09
C VAL A 359 -30.33 7.22 -3.48
N SER A 360 -31.50 7.57 -4.04
CA SER A 360 -31.78 7.37 -5.47
C SER A 360 -31.34 8.61 -6.24
N PRO A 361 -30.09 8.70 -6.75
CA PRO A 361 -29.62 9.86 -7.46
C PRO A 361 -30.40 10.09 -8.77
N ALA A 362 -30.35 11.32 -9.27
CA ALA A 362 -30.86 11.62 -10.61
C ALA A 362 -30.10 10.75 -11.65
N LEU A 363 -30.80 10.12 -12.60
CA LEU A 363 -30.19 9.25 -13.61
C LEU A 363 -29.08 9.97 -14.36
N GLU A 364 -29.28 11.25 -14.62
CA GLU A 364 -28.36 12.15 -15.31
C GLU A 364 -27.03 12.35 -14.59
N SER A 365 -26.94 12.03 -13.30
CA SER A 365 -25.69 12.10 -12.53
C SER A 365 -24.84 10.84 -12.62
N LEU A 366 -25.34 9.78 -13.26
CA LEU A 366 -24.72 8.45 -13.27
C LEU A 366 -23.91 8.24 -14.55
N LEU A 367 -22.76 7.59 -14.43
CA LEU A 367 -21.89 7.23 -15.55
C LEU A 367 -22.53 6.17 -16.43
N THR A 368 -23.28 5.22 -15.87
CA THR A 368 -24.04 4.22 -16.64
C THR A 368 -25.01 4.92 -17.58
N TYR A 369 -25.79 5.88 -17.06
CA TYR A 369 -26.72 6.64 -17.88
C TYR A 369 -25.98 7.42 -18.96
N SER A 370 -24.94 8.17 -18.59
CA SER A 370 -24.08 8.91 -19.51
C SER A 370 -23.49 8.04 -20.64
N TYR A 371 -23.06 6.82 -20.30
CA TYR A 371 -22.51 5.87 -21.25
C TYR A 371 -23.58 5.37 -22.24
N VAL A 372 -24.75 4.99 -21.72
CA VAL A 372 -25.88 4.55 -22.53
C VAL A 372 -26.36 5.66 -23.46
N MET A 373 -26.43 6.90 -22.99
CA MET A 373 -26.76 8.06 -23.82
C MET A 373 -25.77 8.23 -24.98
N ALA A 374 -24.46 8.11 -24.71
CA ALA A 374 -23.43 8.22 -25.74
C ALA A 374 -23.50 7.07 -26.78
N LEU A 375 -23.74 5.83 -26.33
CA LEU A 375 -23.93 4.68 -27.21
C LEU A 375 -25.20 4.80 -28.07
N CYS A 376 -26.29 5.31 -27.49
CA CYS A 376 -27.52 5.61 -28.22
C CYS A 376 -27.30 6.62 -29.34
N ASN A 377 -26.68 7.76 -29.02
CA ASN A 377 -26.44 8.85 -29.97
C ASN A 377 -25.50 8.44 -31.11
N THR A 378 -24.65 7.43 -30.90
CA THR A 378 -23.75 6.86 -31.92
C THR A 378 -24.33 5.64 -32.65
N GLY A 379 -25.56 5.22 -32.33
CA GLY A 379 -26.21 4.08 -32.97
C GLY A 379 -25.72 2.69 -32.54
N ARG A 380 -24.96 2.60 -31.45
CA ARG A 380 -24.40 1.34 -30.88
C ARG A 380 -25.42 0.61 -29.98
N SER A 381 -26.65 0.47 -30.44
CA SER A 381 -27.78 0.02 -29.61
C SER A 381 -27.67 -1.43 -29.10
N ALA A 382 -26.89 -2.30 -29.78
CA ALA A 382 -26.70 -3.70 -29.38
C ALA A 382 -25.94 -3.85 -28.05
N GLU A 383 -25.11 -2.88 -27.68
CA GLU A 383 -24.26 -2.93 -26.49
C GLU A 383 -25.00 -2.50 -25.22
N ILE A 384 -26.16 -1.85 -25.36
CA ILE A 384 -26.90 -1.25 -24.25
C ILE A 384 -27.50 -2.30 -23.33
N ALA A 385 -28.00 -3.42 -23.87
CA ALA A 385 -28.67 -4.47 -23.09
C ALA A 385 -27.86 -4.96 -21.89
N PRO A 386 -26.61 -5.47 -22.09
CA PRO A 386 -25.81 -5.98 -20.97
C PRO A 386 -25.44 -4.88 -19.98
N ILE A 387 -25.11 -3.67 -20.45
CA ILE A 387 -24.76 -2.51 -19.61
C ILE A 387 -25.92 -2.11 -18.71
N TRP A 388 -27.12 -2.04 -19.28
CA TRP A 388 -28.32 -1.66 -18.54
C TRP A 388 -28.78 -2.78 -17.60
N ALA A 389 -28.63 -4.05 -18.01
CA ALA A 389 -28.96 -5.20 -17.19
C ALA A 389 -28.08 -5.27 -15.93
N SER A 390 -26.76 -5.08 -16.05
CA SER A 390 -25.85 -5.02 -14.88
C SER A 390 -26.25 -3.94 -13.88
N TYR A 391 -26.88 -2.87 -14.36
CA TYR A 391 -27.31 -1.75 -13.54
C TYR A 391 -28.66 -1.97 -12.86
N ILE A 392 -29.64 -2.57 -13.55
CA ILE A 392 -30.91 -3.00 -12.95
C ILE A 392 -30.69 -3.98 -11.80
N HIS A 393 -29.72 -4.89 -11.94
CA HIS A 393 -29.37 -5.82 -10.87
C HIS A 393 -28.75 -5.13 -9.64
N ALA A 394 -28.18 -3.93 -9.80
CA ALA A 394 -27.53 -3.19 -8.73
C ALA A 394 -28.48 -2.31 -7.91
N GLU A 395 -29.63 -1.89 -8.45
CA GLU A 395 -30.56 -0.97 -7.76
C GLU A 395 -32.03 -1.09 -8.27
N PRO A 396 -32.99 -1.53 -7.44
CA PRO A 396 -34.39 -1.73 -7.85
C PRO A 396 -35.17 -0.46 -8.25
N GLU A 397 -34.85 0.71 -7.69
CA GLU A 397 -35.48 1.99 -8.09
C GLU A 397 -35.19 2.35 -9.57
N ILE A 398 -34.10 1.82 -10.12
CA ILE A 398 -33.69 2.02 -11.52
C ILE A 398 -34.55 1.19 -12.47
N GLN A 399 -35.12 0.09 -11.98
CA GLN A 399 -36.12 -0.68 -12.71
C GLN A 399 -37.36 0.18 -13.01
N LYS A 400 -37.84 0.97 -12.04
CA LYS A 400 -38.99 1.88 -12.25
C LYS A 400 -38.70 2.94 -13.32
N ARG A 401 -37.45 3.40 -13.38
CA ARG A 401 -36.98 4.40 -14.35
C ARG A 401 -36.50 3.82 -15.68
N THR A 402 -36.44 2.49 -15.82
CA THR A 402 -36.10 1.83 -17.08
C THR A 402 -37.10 2.18 -18.19
N GLN A 403 -38.37 2.42 -17.84
CA GLN A 403 -39.36 2.92 -18.81
C GLN A 403 -39.05 4.34 -19.31
N GLU A 404 -38.45 5.21 -18.49
CA GLU A 404 -38.02 6.56 -18.89
C GLU A 404 -36.91 6.47 -19.96
N VAL A 405 -35.97 5.54 -19.78
CA VAL A 405 -34.86 5.32 -20.71
C VAL A 405 -35.33 4.65 -22.00
N VAL A 406 -36.15 3.60 -21.91
CA VAL A 406 -36.79 2.95 -23.06
C VAL A 406 -37.65 3.96 -23.84
N GLY A 407 -38.37 4.84 -23.14
CA GLY A 407 -39.20 5.89 -23.74
C GLY A 407 -38.39 6.94 -24.51
N LYS A 408 -37.20 7.30 -24.02
CA LYS A 408 -36.27 8.23 -24.68
C LYS A 408 -35.59 7.62 -25.92
N PHE A 409 -35.57 6.30 -26.08
CA PHE A 409 -34.84 5.61 -27.15
C PHE A 409 -35.68 4.61 -27.94
N PRO A 410 -36.37 5.06 -29.01
CA PRO A 410 -37.22 4.20 -29.83
C PRO A 410 -36.51 2.99 -30.45
N LYS A 411 -35.19 3.07 -30.72
CA LYS A 411 -34.36 1.96 -31.23
C LYS A 411 -34.01 0.91 -30.16
N VAL A 412 -34.25 1.22 -28.88
CA VAL A 412 -34.08 0.33 -27.72
C VAL A 412 -35.42 -0.37 -27.37
N LYS A 413 -36.52 -0.09 -28.10
CA LYS A 413 -37.82 -0.78 -27.90
C LYS A 413 -37.72 -2.31 -27.98
N GLU A 414 -36.86 -2.84 -28.83
CA GLU A 414 -36.62 -4.28 -28.95
C GLU A 414 -35.97 -4.87 -27.68
N LEU A 415 -35.24 -4.02 -26.93
CA LEU A 415 -34.64 -4.35 -25.63
C LEU A 415 -35.63 -4.26 -24.48
N ALA A 416 -36.72 -3.50 -24.61
CA ALA A 416 -37.74 -3.39 -23.57
C ALA A 416 -38.28 -4.76 -23.11
N GLY A 417 -38.44 -5.70 -24.06
CA GLY A 417 -38.83 -7.09 -23.76
C GLY A 417 -37.75 -7.93 -23.09
N LYS A 418 -36.46 -7.61 -23.29
CA LYS A 418 -35.35 -8.25 -22.58
C LYS A 418 -35.18 -7.68 -21.18
N LEU A 419 -35.38 -6.37 -21.02
CA LEU A 419 -35.29 -5.65 -19.75
C LEU A 419 -36.48 -5.92 -18.83
N SER A 420 -37.69 -6.17 -19.38
CA SER A 420 -38.89 -6.53 -18.61
C SER A 420 -38.79 -7.89 -17.92
N ASN A 421 -37.91 -8.76 -18.39
CA ASN A 421 -37.68 -10.10 -17.84
C ASN A 421 -36.61 -10.13 -16.74
N ILE A 422 -35.93 -9.00 -16.49
CA ILE A 422 -34.97 -8.85 -15.40
C ILE A 422 -35.77 -8.64 -14.11
N GLN A 423 -35.97 -9.73 -13.36
CA GLN A 423 -36.62 -9.71 -12.05
C GLN A 423 -35.57 -9.48 -10.96
N PRO A 424 -35.81 -8.62 -9.94
CA PRO A 424 -34.94 -8.53 -8.78
C PRO A 424 -34.92 -9.88 -8.08
N THR A 425 -33.75 -10.49 -8.02
CA THR A 425 -33.58 -11.85 -7.53
C THR A 425 -33.47 -11.87 -6.00
N GLY A 426 -34.62 -11.80 -5.33
CA GLY A 426 -34.87 -12.51 -4.07
C GLY A 426 -34.40 -11.93 -2.72
N ASN A 427 -33.36 -11.10 -2.62
CA ASN A 427 -33.05 -10.39 -1.36
C ASN A 427 -32.07 -9.21 -1.61
N GLU A 428 -32.62 -8.02 -1.81
CA GLU A 428 -31.88 -6.77 -2.09
C GLU A 428 -30.78 -6.49 -1.06
N SER A 429 -31.06 -6.66 0.23
CA SER A 429 -30.07 -6.41 1.30
C SER A 429 -28.86 -7.34 1.19
N ASN A 430 -29.06 -8.61 0.83
CA ASN A 430 -27.97 -9.57 0.68
C ASN A 430 -27.12 -9.30 -0.55
N TYR A 431 -27.75 -8.93 -1.68
CA TYR A 431 -27.01 -8.52 -2.87
C TYR A 431 -26.14 -7.31 -2.54
N GLN A 432 -26.68 -6.28 -1.91
CA GLN A 432 -25.93 -5.08 -1.53
C GLN A 432 -24.73 -5.41 -0.61
N ILE A 433 -24.91 -6.31 0.36
CA ILE A 433 -23.82 -6.73 1.25
C ILE A 433 -22.73 -7.50 0.48
N LEU A 434 -23.12 -8.50 -0.31
CA LEU A 434 -22.19 -9.28 -1.13
C LEU A 434 -21.44 -8.37 -2.10
N TYR A 435 -22.16 -7.45 -2.74
CA TYR A 435 -21.64 -6.45 -3.65
C TYR A 435 -20.57 -5.58 -2.99
N LYS A 436 -20.88 -4.99 -1.82
CA LYS A 436 -19.94 -4.18 -1.02
C LYS A 436 -18.70 -4.95 -0.59
N ILE A 437 -18.85 -6.22 -0.21
CA ILE A 437 -17.72 -7.09 0.12
C ILE A 437 -16.83 -7.26 -1.11
N MET A 438 -17.40 -7.60 -2.26
CA MET A 438 -16.65 -7.89 -3.48
C MET A 438 -16.00 -6.66 -4.13
N LEU A 439 -16.43 -5.45 -3.77
CA LEU A 439 -15.79 -4.20 -4.18
C LEU A 439 -14.51 -3.84 -3.41
N ARG A 440 -14.17 -4.59 -2.37
CA ARG A 440 -12.96 -4.28 -1.59
C ARG A 440 -11.69 -4.74 -2.31
N PRO A 441 -10.58 -4.00 -2.12
CA PRO A 441 -9.28 -4.45 -2.57
C PRO A 441 -8.89 -5.72 -1.82
N ASP A 442 -8.36 -6.69 -2.56
CA ASP A 442 -7.74 -7.86 -1.99
C ASP A 442 -6.39 -7.52 -1.34
N PHE A 443 -5.75 -8.51 -0.72
CA PHE A 443 -4.47 -8.30 -0.06
C PHE A 443 -3.38 -7.75 -1.00
N ASP A 444 -3.52 -7.94 -2.31
CA ASP A 444 -2.58 -7.40 -3.31
C ASP A 444 -3.06 -6.07 -3.91
N GLY A 445 -4.11 -5.46 -3.37
CA GLY A 445 -4.67 -4.18 -3.81
C GLY A 445 -5.84 -4.30 -4.79
N LYS A 446 -6.15 -5.51 -5.28
CA LYS A 446 -7.02 -5.68 -6.46
C LYS A 446 -8.48 -5.82 -6.09
N VAL A 447 -9.34 -5.00 -6.69
CA VAL A 447 -10.81 -5.06 -6.51
C VAL A 447 -11.46 -6.06 -7.47
N ARG A 448 -11.94 -7.22 -6.99
CA ARG A 448 -12.48 -8.26 -7.89
C ARG A 448 -13.84 -7.91 -8.50
N GLY A 449 -14.74 -7.31 -7.72
CA GLY A 449 -16.13 -7.06 -8.11
C GLY A 449 -16.94 -8.35 -8.31
N LEU A 450 -18.28 -8.23 -8.30
CA LEU A 450 -19.15 -9.40 -8.50
C LEU A 450 -19.17 -9.89 -9.96
N ALA A 451 -19.05 -8.98 -10.92
CA ALA A 451 -19.08 -9.34 -12.33
C ALA A 451 -17.78 -9.98 -12.82
N GLY A 452 -16.65 -9.73 -12.16
CA GLY A 452 -15.36 -10.36 -12.45
C GLY A 452 -15.25 -11.81 -11.96
N VAL A 453 -16.18 -12.27 -11.11
CA VAL A 453 -16.26 -13.67 -10.68
C VAL A 453 -17.02 -14.44 -11.75
N ASN A 454 -16.44 -15.48 -12.37
CA ASN A 454 -17.14 -16.29 -13.37
C ASN A 454 -17.96 -17.45 -12.77
N SER A 455 -17.89 -17.64 -11.44
CA SER A 455 -18.57 -18.69 -10.71
C SER A 455 -20.06 -18.41 -10.47
N THR A 456 -20.87 -19.46 -10.35
CA THR A 456 -22.31 -19.38 -10.04
C THR A 456 -22.53 -19.03 -8.57
N TYR A 457 -21.74 -19.66 -7.70
CA TYR A 457 -21.82 -19.55 -6.25
C TYR A 457 -20.56 -18.90 -5.68
N ILE A 458 -20.73 -18.09 -4.64
CA ILE A 458 -19.66 -17.45 -3.89
C ILE A 458 -19.80 -17.85 -2.43
N LEU A 459 -18.75 -18.47 -1.88
CA LEU A 459 -18.63 -18.75 -0.46
C LEU A 459 -17.74 -17.70 0.19
N LEU A 460 -18.32 -16.90 1.08
CA LEU A 460 -17.59 -15.98 1.94
C LEU A 460 -17.10 -16.72 3.19
N ASP A 461 -15.80 -16.67 3.44
CA ASP A 461 -15.15 -17.21 4.64
C ASP A 461 -14.71 -16.06 5.53
N PHE A 462 -15.47 -15.78 6.59
CA PHE A 462 -15.06 -14.79 7.59
C PHE A 462 -14.04 -15.44 8.52
N TRP A 463 -12.87 -14.82 8.65
CA TRP A 463 -11.73 -15.38 9.39
C TRP A 463 -10.81 -14.29 9.94
N ALA A 464 -9.74 -14.67 10.65
CA ALA A 464 -8.68 -13.75 11.05
C ALA A 464 -7.35 -14.47 11.32
N SER A 465 -6.21 -13.77 11.20
CA SER A 465 -4.88 -14.34 11.44
C SER A 465 -4.68 -14.90 12.85
N TRP A 466 -5.37 -14.29 13.83
CA TRP A 466 -5.36 -14.63 15.23
C TRP A 466 -6.47 -15.63 15.62
N CYS A 467 -7.40 -15.95 14.71
CA CYS A 467 -8.49 -16.88 14.95
C CYS A 467 -8.06 -18.33 14.73
N GLY A 468 -7.60 -19.00 15.80
CA GLY A 468 -7.21 -20.41 15.76
C GLY A 468 -8.27 -21.35 15.15
N PRO A 469 -9.54 -21.33 15.60
CA PRO A 469 -10.61 -22.17 15.03
C PRO A 469 -10.88 -21.92 13.54
N CYS A 470 -10.78 -20.67 13.07
CA CYS A 470 -10.96 -20.32 11.66
C CYS A 470 -9.86 -20.96 10.81
N ARG A 471 -8.60 -20.78 11.23
CA ARG A 471 -7.43 -21.35 10.54
C ARG A 471 -7.44 -22.88 10.54
N ALA A 472 -7.92 -23.50 11.62
CA ALA A 472 -8.12 -24.96 11.69
C ALA A 472 -9.18 -25.48 10.68
N SER A 473 -10.01 -24.61 10.10
CA SER A 473 -10.95 -24.95 9.03
C SER A 473 -10.37 -24.85 7.62
N HIS A 474 -9.27 -24.09 7.43
CA HIS A 474 -8.66 -23.88 6.11
C HIS A 474 -8.29 -25.18 5.37
N PRO A 475 -7.74 -26.24 6.01
CA PRO A 475 -7.48 -27.50 5.30
C PRO A 475 -8.74 -28.11 4.68
N PHE A 476 -9.87 -28.07 5.37
CA PHE A 476 -11.16 -28.55 4.86
C PHE A 476 -11.69 -27.66 3.73
N LEU A 477 -11.59 -26.34 3.88
CA LEU A 477 -11.99 -25.41 2.82
C LEU A 477 -11.15 -25.58 1.55
N LYS A 478 -9.85 -25.88 1.67
CA LYS A 478 -9.00 -26.23 0.52
C LYS A 478 -9.48 -27.47 -0.22
N GLU A 479 -9.89 -28.52 0.51
CA GLU A 479 -10.48 -29.72 -0.09
C GLU A 479 -11.77 -29.39 -0.84
N MET A 480 -12.67 -28.60 -0.23
CA MET A 480 -13.93 -28.20 -0.85
C MET A 480 -13.69 -27.30 -2.07
N TYR A 481 -12.77 -26.35 -1.98
CA TYR A 481 -12.45 -25.46 -3.10
C TYR A 481 -11.87 -26.25 -4.28
N ALA A 482 -10.92 -27.16 -4.04
CA ALA A 482 -10.38 -28.02 -5.08
C ALA A 482 -11.46 -28.89 -5.76
N THR A 483 -12.49 -29.29 -5.02
CA THR A 483 -13.59 -30.14 -5.54
C THR A 483 -14.60 -29.35 -6.36
N TYR A 484 -14.96 -28.14 -5.93
CA TYR A 484 -16.12 -27.42 -6.45
C TYR A 484 -15.78 -26.18 -7.28
N LYS A 485 -14.52 -25.71 -7.30
CA LYS A 485 -14.13 -24.51 -8.06
C LYS A 485 -14.52 -24.60 -9.54
N ASP A 486 -14.16 -25.71 -10.18
CA ASP A 486 -14.46 -25.94 -11.59
C ASP A 486 -15.94 -26.30 -11.85
N LYS A 487 -16.72 -26.53 -10.78
CA LYS A 487 -18.18 -26.70 -10.81
C LYS A 487 -18.95 -25.39 -10.58
N GLY A 488 -18.26 -24.25 -10.53
CA GLY A 488 -18.88 -22.94 -10.40
C GLY A 488 -18.91 -22.39 -8.97
N LEU A 489 -17.99 -22.81 -8.10
CA LEU A 489 -17.75 -22.18 -6.79
C LEU A 489 -16.57 -21.18 -6.87
N GLU A 490 -16.74 -19.99 -6.29
CA GLU A 490 -15.61 -19.15 -5.88
C GLU A 490 -15.60 -19.00 -4.36
N MET A 491 -14.41 -18.96 -3.76
CA MET A 491 -14.26 -18.68 -2.33
C MET A 491 -13.63 -17.30 -2.15
N VAL A 492 -14.07 -16.57 -1.14
CA VAL A 492 -13.52 -15.26 -0.79
C VAL A 492 -13.37 -15.18 0.72
N GLY A 493 -12.15 -15.03 1.19
CA GLY A 493 -11.87 -14.81 2.60
C GLY A 493 -12.05 -13.35 2.98
N VAL A 494 -12.65 -13.08 4.13
CA VAL A 494 -12.82 -11.73 4.70
C VAL A 494 -12.15 -11.71 6.07
N ALA A 495 -10.97 -11.08 6.14
CA ALA A 495 -10.09 -11.13 7.31
C ALA A 495 -10.33 -9.97 8.29
N ALA A 496 -10.70 -10.32 9.52
CA ALA A 496 -10.99 -9.42 10.63
C ALA A 496 -9.76 -9.20 11.55
N GLU A 497 -8.87 -8.30 11.18
CA GLU A 497 -7.61 -8.04 11.92
C GLU A 497 -7.78 -7.00 13.05
N HIS A 498 -7.09 -7.18 14.19
CA HIS A 498 -7.24 -6.35 15.41
C HIS A 498 -6.47 -5.01 15.41
N SER A 499 -5.73 -4.71 14.35
CA SER A 499 -4.92 -3.48 14.28
C SER A 499 -5.71 -2.36 13.63
N LYS A 500 -5.56 -1.12 14.11
CA LYS A 500 -6.04 0.09 13.42
C LYS A 500 -5.15 0.48 12.23
N ASP A 501 -3.88 0.08 12.26
CA ASP A 501 -2.92 0.33 11.18
C ASP A 501 -3.14 -0.67 10.02
N MET A 502 -3.45 -0.14 8.83
CA MET A 502 -3.73 -0.93 7.62
C MET A 502 -2.55 -1.83 7.21
N ASN A 503 -1.31 -1.34 7.28
CA ASN A 503 -0.13 -2.09 6.87
C ASN A 503 0.10 -3.28 7.81
N MET A 504 -0.14 -3.10 9.11
CA MET A 504 -0.06 -4.17 10.09
C MET A 504 -1.11 -5.25 9.86
N ARG A 505 -2.36 -4.86 9.51
CA ARG A 505 -3.43 -5.81 9.17
C ARG A 505 -3.10 -6.62 7.91
N LEU A 506 -2.61 -5.95 6.87
CA LEU A 506 -2.14 -6.61 5.64
C LEU A 506 -0.97 -7.56 5.93
N PHE A 507 -0.02 -7.14 6.77
CA PHE A 507 1.13 -7.96 7.15
C PHE A 507 0.72 -9.25 7.87
N THR A 508 -0.12 -9.14 8.92
CA THR A 508 -0.57 -10.30 9.71
C THR A 508 -1.44 -11.23 8.89
N GLY A 509 -2.38 -10.68 8.10
CA GLY A 509 -3.23 -11.44 7.18
C GLY A 509 -2.40 -12.19 6.13
N LYS A 510 -1.52 -11.51 5.39
CA LYS A 510 -0.65 -12.13 4.37
C LYS A 510 0.23 -13.22 4.95
N ARG A 511 0.73 -13.04 6.17
CA ARG A 511 1.54 -14.07 6.85
C ARG A 511 0.70 -15.33 7.09
N ALA A 512 -0.49 -15.20 7.66
CA ALA A 512 -1.37 -16.35 7.93
C ALA A 512 -1.83 -17.06 6.64
N VAL A 513 -2.12 -16.31 5.57
CA VAL A 513 -2.43 -16.88 4.24
C VAL A 513 -1.28 -17.73 3.71
N ARG A 514 -0.03 -17.24 3.83
CA ARG A 514 1.16 -18.01 3.41
C ARG A 514 1.38 -19.27 4.25
N GLU A 515 1.17 -19.18 5.56
CA GLU A 515 1.28 -20.33 6.47
C GLU A 515 0.22 -21.40 6.20
N ASP A 516 -1.02 -20.99 5.93
CA ASP A 516 -2.16 -21.90 5.74
C ASP A 516 -2.28 -22.39 4.29
N GLY A 517 -1.64 -21.68 3.35
CA GLY A 517 -1.64 -21.98 1.92
C GLY A 517 -3.03 -21.88 1.29
N THR A 518 -3.81 -20.85 1.66
CA THR A 518 -5.16 -20.63 1.10
C THR A 518 -5.06 -20.06 -0.32
N PRO A 519 -5.61 -20.73 -1.35
CA PRO A 519 -5.43 -20.32 -2.76
C PRO A 519 -6.47 -19.31 -3.26
N TRP A 520 -7.52 -19.01 -2.49
CA TRP A 520 -8.60 -18.12 -2.88
C TRP A 520 -8.34 -16.67 -2.45
N VAL A 521 -9.14 -15.75 -3.00
CA VAL A 521 -9.02 -14.29 -2.78
C VAL A 521 -9.21 -13.94 -1.31
N GLN A 522 -8.44 -12.97 -0.81
CA GLN A 522 -8.45 -12.52 0.58
C GLN A 522 -8.69 -11.02 0.65
N LEU A 523 -9.73 -10.60 1.36
CA LEU A 523 -10.15 -9.22 1.59
C LEU A 523 -9.96 -8.86 3.07
N LEU A 524 -9.90 -7.57 3.40
CA LEU A 524 -9.87 -7.08 4.79
C LEU A 524 -11.25 -6.56 5.25
N GLU A 525 -11.64 -6.88 6.50
CA GLU A 525 -12.85 -6.36 7.15
C GLU A 525 -12.64 -4.95 7.73
N GLU A 526 -13.41 -3.93 7.36
CA GLU A 526 -13.24 -2.58 7.94
C GLU A 526 -13.63 -2.51 9.43
N GLU A 527 -12.79 -1.85 10.25
CA GLU A 527 -13.07 -1.67 11.68
C GLU A 527 -14.17 -0.63 11.96
N GLU A 528 -14.29 0.40 11.10
CA GLU A 528 -15.18 1.55 11.30
C GLU A 528 -16.64 1.26 10.91
N ASN A 529 -16.89 0.18 10.15
CA ASN A 529 -18.19 -0.14 9.55
C ASN A 529 -18.69 -1.55 9.90
N LYS A 530 -18.48 -2.01 11.14
CA LYS A 530 -18.88 -3.36 11.57
C LYS A 530 -20.39 -3.61 11.40
N GLU A 531 -21.22 -2.59 11.57
CA GLU A 531 -22.68 -2.69 11.40
C GLU A 531 -23.11 -2.92 9.93
N GLN A 532 -22.28 -2.56 8.96
CA GLN A 532 -22.59 -2.66 7.53
C GLN A 532 -22.71 -4.12 7.04
N TYR A 533 -22.06 -5.06 7.71
CA TYR A 533 -22.19 -6.48 7.38
C TYR A 533 -23.24 -7.19 8.22
N PHE A 534 -24.03 -6.49 9.06
CA PHE A 534 -25.07 -7.12 9.87
C PHE A 534 -26.16 -7.75 8.99
N PRO A 535 -26.57 -9.02 9.23
CA PRO A 535 -26.24 -9.89 10.37
C PRO A 535 -25.01 -10.80 10.20
N TYR A 536 -24.25 -10.63 9.14
CA TYR A 536 -23.10 -11.46 8.74
C TYR A 536 -21.76 -11.04 9.34
N HIS A 537 -21.67 -9.85 9.95
CA HIS A 537 -20.47 -9.34 10.58
C HIS A 537 -20.09 -10.12 11.84
N CYS A 538 -18.80 -10.07 12.19
CA CYS A 538 -18.28 -10.71 13.39
C CYS A 538 -18.33 -9.77 14.60
N SER A 539 -19.53 -9.46 15.11
CA SER A 539 -19.70 -8.95 16.48
C SER A 539 -20.05 -10.09 17.43
N GLY A 540 -19.34 -10.18 18.56
CA GLY A 540 -19.85 -10.93 19.72
C GLY A 540 -19.56 -12.44 19.81
N GLY A 541 -18.51 -12.97 19.17
CA GLY A 541 -17.84 -14.18 19.72
C GLY A 541 -17.77 -15.46 18.89
N SER A 542 -18.19 -15.49 17.62
CA SER A 542 -17.88 -16.62 16.72
C SER A 542 -17.38 -16.14 15.36
N LEU A 543 -16.06 -16.14 15.19
CA LEU A 543 -15.40 -15.80 13.92
C LEU A 543 -15.38 -16.94 12.91
N VAL A 544 -15.91 -18.12 13.24
CA VAL A 544 -15.97 -19.23 12.28
C VAL A 544 -17.30 -19.17 11.55
N LYS A 545 -17.44 -18.25 10.59
CA LYS A 545 -18.69 -18.09 9.81
C LYS A 545 -18.39 -18.24 8.31
N LYS A 546 -19.17 -19.08 7.62
CA LYS A 546 -19.10 -19.28 6.18
C LYS A 546 -20.48 -19.07 5.57
N ILE A 547 -20.56 -18.36 4.46
CA ILE A 547 -21.84 -17.94 3.90
C ILE A 547 -21.84 -18.17 2.39
N ILE A 548 -22.87 -18.83 1.88
CA ILE A 548 -22.99 -19.12 0.45
C ILE A 548 -24.06 -18.24 -0.18
N PHE A 549 -23.68 -17.51 -1.21
CA PHE A 549 -24.57 -16.75 -2.09
C PHE A 549 -24.44 -17.22 -3.53
N ASP A 550 -25.44 -16.92 -4.36
CA ASP A 550 -25.20 -16.76 -5.80
C ASP A 550 -24.91 -15.28 -6.15
N LYS A 551 -24.56 -15.02 -7.41
CA LYS A 551 -24.35 -13.64 -7.92
C LYS A 551 -25.57 -12.73 -7.81
N SER A 552 -26.74 -13.31 -7.61
CA SER A 552 -28.00 -12.60 -7.49
C SER A 552 -28.25 -12.12 -6.06
N GLY A 553 -27.35 -12.44 -5.11
CA GLY A 553 -27.52 -12.17 -3.69
C GLY A 553 -28.45 -13.16 -2.98
N LYS A 554 -28.88 -14.24 -3.65
CA LYS A 554 -29.70 -15.27 -3.01
C LYS A 554 -28.82 -16.04 -2.02
N LEU A 555 -29.25 -16.06 -0.76
CA LEU A 555 -28.58 -16.79 0.32
C LEU A 555 -28.94 -18.28 0.26
N TYR A 556 -27.93 -19.14 0.28
CA TYR A 556 -28.08 -20.59 0.29
C TYR A 556 -27.75 -21.24 1.63
N GLY A 557 -27.00 -20.55 2.49
CA GLY A 557 -26.74 -21.04 3.85
C GLY A 557 -25.72 -20.18 4.60
N ILE A 558 -25.82 -20.21 5.94
CA ILE A 558 -24.85 -19.66 6.89
C ILE A 558 -24.39 -20.85 7.75
N PHE A 559 -23.08 -21.06 7.81
CA PHE A 559 -22.45 -22.16 8.55
C PHE A 559 -21.55 -21.57 9.62
N GLU A 560 -21.91 -21.81 10.89
CA GLU A 560 -21.19 -21.29 12.05
C GLU A 560 -20.45 -22.39 12.81
N GLY A 561 -19.31 -22.06 13.41
CA GLY A 561 -18.55 -22.97 14.25
C GLY A 561 -17.89 -24.12 13.46
N LYS A 562 -18.01 -25.36 13.95
CA LYS A 562 -17.32 -26.54 13.40
C LYS A 562 -18.16 -27.35 12.40
N ASP A 563 -19.27 -26.80 11.87
CA ASP A 563 -20.19 -27.52 10.99
C ASP A 563 -19.61 -27.75 9.57
N LYS A 564 -18.66 -28.69 9.49
CA LYS A 564 -18.05 -29.11 8.22
C LYS A 564 -19.00 -29.99 7.40
N ASP A 565 -19.77 -30.84 8.06
CA ASP A 565 -20.64 -31.81 7.40
C ASP A 565 -21.84 -31.12 6.74
N GLY A 566 -22.46 -30.14 7.41
CA GLY A 566 -23.53 -29.32 6.84
C GLY A 566 -23.05 -28.52 5.63
N LEU A 567 -21.87 -27.89 5.72
CA LEU A 567 -21.29 -27.17 4.59
C LEU A 567 -20.99 -28.10 3.42
N LYS A 568 -20.38 -29.27 3.67
CA LYS A 568 -20.08 -30.26 2.62
C LYS A 568 -21.35 -30.76 1.94
N ALA A 569 -22.39 -31.09 2.72
CA ALA A 569 -23.67 -31.54 2.19
C ALA A 569 -24.33 -30.46 1.32
N LYS A 570 -24.29 -29.20 1.74
CA LYS A 570 -24.88 -28.10 0.96
C LYS A 570 -24.13 -27.86 -0.34
N LEU A 571 -22.80 -27.90 -0.33
CA LEU A 571 -22.02 -27.75 -1.57
C LEU A 571 -22.32 -28.89 -2.56
N ALA A 572 -22.47 -30.12 -2.08
CA ALA A 572 -22.86 -31.26 -2.91
C ALA A 572 -24.28 -31.12 -3.49
N GLU A 573 -25.22 -30.57 -2.72
CA GLU A 573 -26.59 -30.28 -3.19
C GLU A 573 -26.60 -29.24 -4.33
N LEU A 574 -25.80 -28.17 -4.19
CA LEU A 574 -25.78 -27.07 -5.15
C LEU A 574 -24.96 -27.39 -6.41
N MET A 575 -23.97 -28.26 -6.29
CA MET A 575 -22.98 -28.55 -7.34
C MET A 575 -22.75 -30.07 -7.46
N PRO A 576 -23.76 -30.83 -7.92
CA PRO A 576 -23.71 -32.29 -7.99
C PRO A 576 -22.54 -32.84 -8.82
#